data_AF-A0A834ZTA5-F1
#
_entry.id   AF-A0A834ZTA5-F1
#
_cell.length_a   1.000
_cell.length_b   1.000
_cell.length_c   1.000
_cell.angle_alpha   90.00
_cell.angle_beta   90.00
_cell.angle_gamma   90.00
#
_symmetry.space_group_name_H-M   'P 1'
#
loop_
_entity.id
_entity.type
_entity.pdbx_description
1 polymer ?
#
loop_
_entity_poly.entity_id
_entity_poly.type
_entity_poly.pdbx_seq_one_letter_code
_entity_poly.pdbx_strand_id
1 'polypeptide(L)'
;MLSLEYCWGGSEWGLLGWEALVLKLQKGLTNSDILIICCALTDQTRHIINKDVMFALGKEGVIINVGRGALIDEKELVRCLVQGEMRGAGLDVFENKPDVPK
;
A
#
# COMPACT_ATOMS: atom_id res chain seq x y z
N MET A 1 -4.24 -10.27 12.81
CA MET A 1 -4.24 -11.50 11.97
C MET A 1 -3.51 -11.16 10.67
N LEU A 2 -2.58 -12.01 10.19
CA LEU A 2 -1.89 -11.76 8.91
C LEU A 2 -2.81 -12.20 7.77
N SER A 3 -3.40 -11.25 7.05
CA SER A 3 -4.11 -11.55 5.81
C SER A 3 -3.14 -11.42 4.64
N LEU A 4 -2.80 -12.55 4.02
CA LEU A 4 -2.04 -12.58 2.77
C LEU A 4 -3.02 -12.52 1.60
N GLU A 5 -3.31 -11.32 1.11
CA GLU A 5 -4.02 -11.14 -0.15
C GLU A 5 -3.03 -11.15 -1.32
N TYR A 6 -2.94 -12.28 -2.02
CA TYR A 6 -2.17 -12.40 -3.26
C TYR A 6 -2.95 -11.82 -4.44
N CYS A 7 -2.46 -10.73 -5.02
CA CYS A 7 -2.93 -10.22 -6.30
C CYS A 7 -1.96 -10.61 -7.42
N TRP A 8 -2.25 -11.73 -8.08
CA TRP A 8 -1.59 -12.11 -9.33
C TRP A 8 -2.38 -11.54 -10.49
N GLY A 9 -1.73 -10.78 -11.37
CA GLY A 9 -2.33 -10.12 -12.55
C GLY A 9 -2.73 -11.08 -13.67
N GLY A 10 -3.39 -12.19 -13.32
CA GLY A 10 -3.98 -13.12 -14.29
C GLY A 10 -5.29 -12.58 -14.86
N SER A 11 -5.70 -13.15 -15.99
CA SER A 11 -6.88 -12.82 -16.82
C SER A 11 -8.24 -12.82 -16.09
N GLU A 12 -8.27 -13.22 -14.82
CA GLU A 12 -9.46 -13.25 -13.97
C GLU A 12 -9.91 -11.84 -13.51
N TRP A 13 -9.03 -10.84 -13.60
CA TRP A 13 -9.29 -9.45 -13.18
C TRP A 13 -9.66 -8.48 -14.32
N GLY A 14 -9.86 -9.00 -15.54
CA GLY A 14 -10.09 -8.21 -16.75
C GLY A 14 -11.38 -7.37 -16.77
N LEU A 15 -12.27 -7.51 -15.78
CA LEU A 15 -13.59 -6.88 -15.79
C LEU A 15 -13.85 -5.86 -14.66
N LEU A 16 -12.97 -5.75 -13.65
CA LEU A 16 -13.21 -4.88 -12.48
C LEU A 16 -12.17 -3.76 -12.27
N GLY A 17 -11.02 -3.83 -12.93
CA GLY A 17 -10.00 -2.76 -12.90
C GLY A 17 -9.32 -2.56 -11.53
N TRP A 18 -8.36 -1.63 -11.48
CA TRP A 18 -7.54 -1.36 -10.29
C TRP A 18 -8.29 -0.67 -9.15
N GLU A 19 -9.40 0.01 -9.46
CA GLU A 19 -10.31 0.58 -8.47
C GLU A 19 -10.97 -0.50 -7.60
N ALA A 20 -11.34 -1.63 -8.20
CA ALA A 20 -11.87 -2.76 -7.47
C ALA A 20 -10.82 -3.42 -6.56
N LEU A 21 -9.54 -3.36 -6.94
CA LEU A 21 -8.45 -3.80 -6.08
C LEU A 21 -8.33 -2.89 -4.85
N VAL A 22 -8.38 -1.56 -5.02
CA VAL A 22 -8.34 -0.62 -3.88
C VAL A 22 -9.52 -0.87 -2.94
N LEU A 23 -10.73 -1.05 -3.46
CA LEU A 23 -11.91 -1.37 -2.66
C LEU A 23 -11.77 -2.72 -1.94
N LYS A 24 -11.15 -3.71 -2.58
CA LYS A 24 -10.88 -5.01 -1.98
C LYS A 24 -9.86 -4.91 -0.85
N LEU A 25 -8.77 -4.19 -1.07
CA LEU A 25 -7.77 -3.88 -0.05
C LEU A 25 -8.45 -3.22 1.15
N GLN A 26 -9.21 -2.15 0.94
CA GLN A 26 -9.92 -1.46 2.03
C GLN A 26 -10.81 -2.41 2.85
N LYS A 27 -11.53 -3.32 2.20
CA LYS A 27 -12.36 -4.31 2.89
C LYS A 27 -11.54 -5.35 3.64
N GLY A 28 -10.50 -5.92 3.02
CA GLY A 28 -9.63 -6.94 3.62
C GLY A 28 -8.75 -6.40 4.76
N LEU A 29 -8.44 -5.10 4.73
CA LEU A 29 -7.57 -4.47 5.71
C LEU A 29 -8.23 -4.23 7.07
N THR A 30 -9.56 -4.21 7.15
CA THR A 30 -10.28 -4.10 8.44
C THR A 30 -9.94 -5.19 9.46
N ASN A 31 -9.39 -6.33 9.01
CA ASN A 31 -8.96 -7.46 9.85
C ASN A 31 -7.44 -7.73 9.79
N SER A 32 -6.66 -6.81 9.22
CA SER A 32 -5.23 -7.01 8.93
C SER A 32 -4.38 -5.96 9.61
N ASP A 33 -3.38 -6.39 10.37
CA ASP A 33 -2.48 -5.47 11.09
C ASP A 33 -1.26 -5.07 10.23
N ILE A 34 -0.93 -5.88 9.23
CA ILE A 34 0.28 -5.71 8.42
C ILE A 34 -0.07 -5.86 6.94
N LEU A 35 0.29 -4.87 6.13
CA LEU A 35 0.20 -4.88 4.68
C LEU A 35 1.60 -4.96 4.06
N ILE A 36 1.89 -6.05 3.34
CA ILE A 36 3.16 -6.27 2.65
C ILE A 36 2.96 -6.05 1.15
N ILE A 37 3.77 -5.17 0.57
CA ILE A 37 3.69 -4.76 -0.83
C ILE A 37 4.88 -5.33 -1.61
N CYS A 38 4.58 -6.18 -2.58
CA CYS A 38 5.57 -6.84 -3.44
C CYS A 38 5.15 -6.88 -4.93
N CYS A 39 4.16 -6.08 -5.33
CA CYS A 39 3.68 -6.05 -6.71
C CYS A 39 4.58 -5.20 -7.63
N ALA A 40 4.42 -5.39 -8.94
CA ALA A 40 5.10 -4.60 -9.96
C ALA A 40 4.54 -3.17 -10.04
N LEU A 41 5.42 -2.20 -10.31
CA LEU A 41 5.02 -0.84 -10.63
C LEU A 41 4.65 -0.74 -12.12
N THR A 42 3.44 -0.29 -12.39
CA THR A 42 2.93 0.13 -13.69
C THR A 42 2.26 1.49 -13.53
N ASP A 43 1.80 2.09 -14.64
CA ASP A 43 1.03 3.33 -14.57
C ASP A 43 -0.23 3.20 -13.71
N GLN A 44 -0.79 2.00 -13.64
CA GLN A 44 -2.01 1.78 -12.88
C GLN A 44 -1.79 1.37 -11.41
N THR A 45 -0.62 0.83 -11.06
CA THR A 45 -0.28 0.52 -9.66
C THR A 45 0.50 1.63 -8.98
N ARG A 46 0.82 2.71 -9.71
CA ARG A 46 1.38 3.93 -9.14
C ARG A 46 0.42 4.50 -8.09
N HIS A 47 0.95 4.71 -6.89
CA HIS A 47 0.23 5.21 -5.72
C HIS A 47 -1.04 4.40 -5.38
N ILE A 48 -1.05 3.11 -5.72
CA ILE A 48 -2.17 2.22 -5.37
C ILE A 48 -2.39 2.13 -3.86
N ILE A 49 -1.32 2.30 -3.08
CA ILE A 49 -1.38 2.45 -1.63
C ILE A 49 -1.46 3.95 -1.33
N ASN A 50 -2.68 4.46 -1.45
CA ASN A 50 -3.02 5.86 -1.20
C ASN A 50 -3.53 6.06 0.24
N LYS A 51 -3.92 7.30 0.56
CA LYS A 51 -4.52 7.68 1.84
C LYS A 51 -5.65 6.74 2.28
N ASP A 52 -6.59 6.43 1.39
CA ASP A 52 -7.77 5.66 1.78
C ASP A 52 -7.42 4.21 2.15
N VAL A 53 -6.41 3.62 1.50
CA VAL A 53 -5.86 2.31 1.88
C VAL A 53 -5.18 2.38 3.26
N MET A 54 -4.41 3.44 3.53
CA MET A 54 -3.77 3.64 4.84
C MET A 54 -4.80 3.83 5.96
N PHE A 55 -5.86 4.60 5.72
CA PHE A 55 -6.95 4.76 6.68
C PHE A 55 -7.69 3.45 6.96
N ALA A 56 -7.88 2.63 5.93
CA ALA A 56 -8.51 1.32 6.09
C ALA A 56 -7.65 0.34 6.87
N LEU A 57 -6.32 0.44 6.78
CA LEU A 57 -5.37 -0.31 7.61
C LEU A 57 -5.42 0.14 9.08
N GLY A 58 -5.63 1.44 9.29
CA GLY A 58 -5.91 2.02 10.61
C GLY A 58 -4.68 2.19 11.51
N LYS A 59 -4.93 2.65 12.74
CA LYS A 59 -3.91 3.10 13.70
C LYS A 59 -2.93 2.02 14.15
N GLU A 60 -3.37 0.77 14.15
CA GLU A 60 -2.55 -0.38 14.52
C GLU A 60 -1.74 -0.91 13.33
N GLY A 61 -2.03 -0.39 12.14
CA GLY A 61 -1.51 -0.78 10.85
C GLY A 61 -0.02 -0.54 10.65
N VAL A 62 0.64 -1.52 10.03
CA VAL A 62 2.02 -1.42 9.56
C VAL A 62 2.10 -1.71 8.05
N ILE A 63 2.76 -0.83 7.31
CA ILE A 63 3.04 -1.04 5.88
C ILE A 63 4.49 -1.52 5.71
N ILE A 64 4.71 -2.56 4.91
CA ILE A 64 6.03 -3.04 4.51
C ILE A 64 6.13 -3.00 3.00
N ASN A 65 7.08 -2.25 2.43
CA ASN A 65 7.29 -2.18 0.99
C ASN A 65 8.67 -2.71 0.58
N VAL A 66 8.64 -3.80 -0.18
CA VAL A 66 9.82 -4.45 -0.78
C VAL A 66 9.75 -4.48 -2.32
N GLY A 67 8.76 -3.79 -2.91
CA GLY A 67 8.51 -3.74 -4.35
C GLY A 67 9.14 -2.53 -5.03
N ARG A 68 8.37 -1.46 -5.20
CA ARG A 68 8.81 -0.16 -5.75
C ARG A 68 8.24 0.98 -4.92
N GLY A 69 9.01 2.05 -4.76
CA GLY A 69 8.62 3.19 -3.91
C GLY A 69 7.32 3.84 -4.36
N ALA A 70 7.20 4.12 -5.66
CA ALA A 70 6.02 4.77 -6.26
C ALA A 70 4.71 3.96 -6.21
N LEU A 71 4.70 2.77 -5.58
CA LEU A 71 3.44 2.07 -5.26
C LEU A 71 2.70 2.74 -4.09
N ILE A 72 3.43 3.45 -3.23
CA ILE A 72 2.89 4.19 -2.10
C ILE A 72 2.92 5.68 -2.44
N ASP A 73 1.85 6.39 -2.09
CA ASP A 73 1.91 7.84 -1.97
C ASP A 73 2.75 8.20 -0.73
N GLU A 74 4.03 8.52 -0.94
CA GLU A 74 4.99 8.77 0.15
C GLU A 74 4.61 9.99 0.99
N LYS A 75 3.95 10.99 0.41
CA LYS A 75 3.51 12.19 1.14
C LYS A 75 2.40 11.85 2.11
N GLU A 76 1.42 11.07 1.67
CA GLU A 76 0.35 10.60 2.53
C GLU A 76 0.85 9.62 3.60
N LEU A 77 1.83 8.77 3.25
CA LEU A 77 2.49 7.90 4.23
C LEU A 77 3.11 8.71 5.38
N VAL A 78 3.92 9.71 5.05
CA VAL A 78 4.54 10.59 6.06
C VAL A 78 3.47 11.31 6.88
N ARG A 79 2.42 11.84 6.24
CA ARG A 79 1.31 12.50 6.94
C ARG A 79 0.67 11.54 7.95
N CYS A 80 0.30 10.33 7.54
CA CYS A 80 -0.35 9.35 8.41
C CYS A 80 0.54 8.94 9.60
N LEU A 81 1.84 8.75 9.37
CA LEU A 81 2.80 8.43 10.44
C LEU A 81 2.94 9.58 11.44
N VAL A 82 3.12 10.82 10.96
CA VAL A 82 3.26 12.01 11.82
C VAL A 82 1.99 12.28 12.63
N GLN A 83 0.81 12.04 12.06
CA GLN A 83 -0.47 12.23 12.73
C GLN A 83 -0.87 11.05 13.64
N GLY A 84 -0.08 9.96 13.68
CA GLY A 84 -0.44 8.75 14.43
C GLY A 84 -1.70 8.05 13.90
N GLU A 85 -1.97 8.19 12.60
CA GLU A 85 -3.02 7.46 11.89
C GLU A 85 -2.58 6.03 11.52
N MET A 86 -1.28 5.71 11.66
CA MET A 86 -0.69 4.38 11.49
C MET A 86 0.40 4.12 12.54
N ARG A 87 0.63 2.84 12.83
CA ARG A 87 1.62 2.38 13.82
C ARG A 87 3.06 2.49 13.29
N GLY A 88 3.27 2.26 12.00
CA GLY A 88 4.60 2.34 11.41
C GLY A 88 4.69 1.93 9.95
N ALA A 89 5.89 2.06 9.40
CA ALA A 89 6.21 1.54 8.07
C ALA A 89 7.67 1.04 8.01
N GLY A 90 7.90 -0.03 7.23
CA GLY A 90 9.22 -0.54 6.88
C GLY A 90 9.42 -0.48 5.37
N LEU A 91 10.39 0.30 4.91
CA LEU A 91 10.61 0.57 3.49
C LEU A 91 12.03 0.17 3.07
N ASP A 92 12.15 -0.73 2.09
CA ASP A 92 13.42 -1.02 1.40
C ASP A 92 13.61 -0.12 0.15
N VAL A 93 12.48 0.40 -0.36
CA VAL A 93 12.37 1.19 -1.59
C VAL A 93 11.66 2.51 -1.34
N PHE A 94 12.09 3.56 -2.04
CA PHE A 94 11.57 4.94 -1.95
C PHE A 94 11.25 5.47 -3.34
N GLU A 95 10.36 6.46 -3.44
CA GLU A 95 9.89 6.95 -4.74
C GLU A 95 11.02 7.57 -5.60
N ASN A 96 11.92 8.33 -4.96
CA ASN A 96 12.95 9.11 -5.65
C ASN A 96 14.37 8.52 -5.52
N LYS A 97 14.52 7.22 -5.23
CA LYS A 97 15.85 6.59 -5.11
C LYS A 97 16.69 6.85 -6.38
N PRO A 98 17.97 7.30 -6.28
CA PRO A 98 18.83 7.35 -5.09
C PRO A 98 18.62 8.54 -4.13
N ASP A 99 17.88 9.56 -4.53
CA ASP A 99 17.65 10.77 -3.73
C ASP A 99 16.49 10.55 -2.75
N VAL A 100 16.82 10.09 -1.55
CA VAL A 100 15.85 9.93 -0.46
C VAL A 100 15.70 11.24 0.34
N PRO A 101 14.51 11.54 0.89
CA PRO A 101 14.33 12.64 1.83
C PRO A 101 15.32 12.54 3.00
N LYS A 102 15.92 13.67 3.40
CA LYS A 102 16.88 13.78 4.51
C LYS A 102 16.20 14.20 5.81
#